data_AF-A0A0N4V3Y3-F1
#
_entry.id   AF-A0A0N4V3Y3-F1
#
_cell.length_a   1.000
_cell.length_b   1.000
_cell.length_c   1.000
_cell.angle_alpha   90.00
_cell.angle_beta   90.00
_cell.angle_gamma   90.00
#
_symmetry.space_group_name_H-M   'P 1'
#
loop_
_entity.id
_entity.type
_entity.pdbx_description
1 polymer ?
#
loop_
_entity_poly.entity_id
_entity_poly.type
_entity_poly.pdbx_seq_one_letter_code
_entity_poly.pdbx_strand_id
1 'polypeptide(L)'
;MAERYSGLRYKILVRLASSIAFGVVSSPFLLTAVIRYHSNIEVQGARRKGKFEEAETLQQLYNQVYVDNLITRCDTPDKFSYLHELVKRVFKKASFNMQTWASNIPQIGDLIPKDDLNEARTQKVLGLTWQLDKDELQLYFIKNPRNNEKATKQTILSRLAQNYDPLGLDSAS
;
A
#
# COMPACT_ATOMS: atom_id res chain seq x y z
N MET A 1 13.82 -20.22 22.49
CA MET A 1 14.19 -19.43 21.27
C MET A 1 13.08 -18.51 20.77
N ALA A 2 11.91 -18.44 21.44
CA ALA A 2 10.74 -17.68 20.99
C ALA A 2 10.65 -16.22 21.50
N GLU A 3 11.65 -15.72 22.24
CA GLU A 3 11.54 -14.42 22.96
C GLU A 3 12.33 -13.26 22.34
N ARG A 4 12.89 -13.40 21.14
CA ARG A 4 13.70 -12.32 20.53
C ARG A 4 12.98 -11.41 19.51
N TYR A 5 11.66 -11.57 19.31
CA TYR A 5 10.91 -10.80 18.29
C TYR A 5 9.75 -9.97 18.84
N SER A 6 9.79 -9.56 20.12
CA SER A 6 8.69 -8.84 20.79
C SER A 6 8.45 -7.39 20.32
N GLY A 7 8.78 -7.03 19.07
CA GLY A 7 8.61 -5.66 18.57
C GLY A 7 8.50 -5.48 17.05
N LEU A 8 8.87 -6.47 16.24
CA LEU A 8 8.86 -6.34 14.78
C LEU A 8 7.54 -6.90 14.22
N ARG A 9 6.57 -6.02 14.01
CA ARG A 9 5.33 -6.36 13.28
C ARG A 9 5.64 -6.43 11.79
N TYR A 10 5.15 -7.46 11.10
CA TYR A 10 5.32 -7.60 9.66
C TYR A 10 4.51 -6.51 8.97
N LYS A 11 5.17 -5.54 8.34
CA LYS A 11 4.52 -4.52 7.52
C LYS A 11 4.61 -4.96 6.06
N ILE A 12 3.47 -4.91 5.39
CA ILE A 12 3.31 -5.41 4.04
C ILE A 12 2.76 -4.26 3.19
N LEU A 13 3.41 -4.04 2.07
CA LEU A 13 2.94 -3.19 1.00
C LEU A 13 2.58 -4.05 -0.20
N VAL A 14 1.38 -3.87 -0.71
CA VAL A 14 0.93 -4.45 -1.96
C VAL A 14 0.64 -3.31 -2.92
N ARG A 15 1.26 -3.35 -4.10
CA ARG A 15 0.99 -2.38 -5.17
C ARG A 15 -0.04 -2.95 -6.13
N LEU A 16 -1.12 -2.21 -6.32
CA LEU A 16 -2.25 -2.53 -7.18
C LEU A 16 -2.05 -1.82 -8.53
N ALA A 17 -2.20 -2.54 -9.65
CA ALA A 17 -2.20 -1.88 -10.95
C ALA A 17 -3.56 -1.21 -11.19
N SER A 18 -3.56 0.11 -11.39
CA SER A 18 -4.70 0.82 -11.96
C SER A 18 -4.61 0.77 -13.49
N SER A 19 -5.24 -0.24 -14.10
CA SER A 19 -5.54 -0.19 -15.54
C SER A 19 -6.74 0.75 -15.78
N ILE A 20 -6.58 2.04 -15.48
CA ILE A 20 -7.52 3.07 -15.91
C ILE A 20 -6.70 4.03 -16.75
N ALA A 21 -7.17 4.30 -17.97
CA ALA A 21 -6.48 5.09 -18.99
C ALA A 21 -5.77 6.32 -18.39
N PHE A 22 -4.48 6.46 -18.71
CA PHE A 22 -3.66 7.59 -18.28
C PHE A 22 -4.36 8.91 -18.61
N GLY A 23 -4.53 9.77 -17.59
CA GLY A 23 -5.03 11.14 -17.76
C GLY A 23 -6.42 11.44 -17.21
N VAL A 24 -7.14 10.46 -16.64
CA VAL A 24 -8.44 10.73 -15.99
C VAL A 24 -8.24 11.02 -14.49
N VAL A 25 -8.49 12.26 -14.07
CA VAL A 25 -8.37 12.74 -12.68
C VAL A 25 -9.23 11.94 -11.68
N SER A 26 -10.27 11.24 -12.16
CA SER A 26 -11.16 10.39 -11.35
C SER A 26 -10.67 8.94 -11.15
N SER A 27 -9.48 8.56 -11.67
CA SER A 27 -8.94 7.20 -11.58
C SER A 27 -8.83 6.66 -10.14
N PRO A 28 -8.33 7.40 -9.12
CA PRO A 28 -8.27 6.92 -7.74
C PRO A 28 -9.63 6.70 -7.09
N PHE A 29 -10.60 7.58 -7.37
CA PHE A 29 -11.95 7.49 -6.83
C PHE A 29 -12.69 6.28 -7.40
N LEU A 30 -12.62 6.09 -8.72
CA LEU A 30 -13.24 4.95 -9.40
C LEU A 30 -12.60 3.64 -8.94
N LEU A 31 -11.26 3.59 -8.85
CA LEU A 31 -10.54 2.44 -8.31
C LEU A 31 -11.02 2.08 -6.90
N THR A 32 -11.07 3.07 -6.00
CA THR A 32 -11.54 2.88 -4.63
C THR A 32 -13.00 2.40 -4.58
N ALA A 33 -13.87 2.97 -5.42
CA ALA A 33 -15.28 2.59 -5.50
C ALA A 33 -15.46 1.14 -5.99
N VAL A 34 -14.73 0.74 -7.04
CA VAL A 34 -14.78 -0.63 -7.58
C VAL A 34 -14.24 -1.62 -6.55
N ILE A 35 -13.10 -1.32 -5.91
CA ILE A 35 -12.56 -2.17 -4.85
C ILE A 35 -13.61 -2.33 -3.75
N ARG A 36 -14.17 -1.25 -3.20
CA ARG A 36 -15.20 -1.30 -2.14
C ARG A 36 -16.46 -2.07 -2.56
N TYR A 37 -16.89 -1.95 -3.81
CA TYR A 37 -18.04 -2.69 -4.32
C TYR A 37 -17.80 -4.20 -4.31
N HIS A 38 -16.71 -4.66 -4.95
CA HIS A 38 -16.35 -6.09 -4.98
C HIS A 38 -16.04 -6.63 -3.59
N SER A 39 -15.45 -5.80 -2.72
CA SER A 39 -15.19 -6.10 -1.32
C SER A 39 -16.43 -6.49 -0.55
N ASN A 40 -17.48 -5.66 -0.64
CA ASN A 40 -18.73 -5.90 0.06
C ASN A 40 -19.40 -7.20 -0.39
N ILE A 41 -19.30 -7.54 -1.69
CA ILE A 41 -19.83 -8.79 -2.23
C ILE A 41 -19.11 -9.99 -1.60
N GLU A 42 -17.77 -9.96 -1.54
CA GLU A 42 -16.98 -11.06 -0.97
C GLU A 42 -17.21 -11.19 0.55
N VAL A 43 -17.28 -10.08 1.28
CA VAL A 43 -17.61 -10.06 2.73
C VAL A 43 -18.99 -10.68 2.98
N GLN A 44 -20.01 -10.29 2.21
CA GLN A 44 -21.34 -10.87 2.33
C GLN A 44 -21.36 -12.36 1.96
N GLY A 45 -20.62 -12.75 0.92
CA GLY A 45 -20.46 -14.13 0.50
C GLY A 45 -19.81 -15.00 1.58
N ALA A 46 -18.77 -14.49 2.25
CA ALA A 46 -18.12 -15.17 3.37
C ALA A 46 -19.06 -15.34 4.57
N ARG A 47 -19.80 -14.29 4.94
CA ARG A 47 -20.82 -14.35 6.01
C ARG A 47 -21.91 -15.39 5.73
N ARG A 48 -22.44 -15.43 4.49
CA ARG A 48 -23.45 -16.43 4.09
C ARG A 48 -22.95 -17.87 4.18
N LYS A 49 -21.64 -18.09 4.02
CA LYS A 49 -20.98 -19.39 4.13
C LYS A 49 -20.55 -19.73 5.57
N GLY A 50 -20.91 -18.91 6.56
CA GLY A 50 -20.49 -19.09 7.96
C GLY A 50 -19.02 -18.77 8.23
N LYS A 51 -18.30 -18.15 7.28
CA LYS A 51 -16.89 -17.81 7.40
C LYS A 51 -16.70 -16.41 7.97
N PHE A 52 -17.00 -16.25 9.25
CA PHE A 52 -16.99 -14.92 9.90
C PHE A 52 -15.58 -14.31 10.00
N GLU A 53 -14.56 -15.11 10.32
CA GLU A 53 -13.17 -14.63 10.38
C GLU A 53 -12.63 -14.13 9.03
N GLU A 54 -12.95 -14.85 7.95
CA GLU A 54 -12.61 -14.43 6.58
C GLU A 54 -13.32 -13.11 6.24
N ALA A 55 -14.60 -12.97 6.62
CA ALA A 55 -15.36 -11.75 6.39
C ALA A 55 -14.80 -10.53 7.15
N GLU A 56 -14.35 -10.71 8.40
CA GLU A 56 -13.69 -9.64 9.16
C GLU A 56 -12.34 -9.27 8.57
N THR A 57 -11.53 -10.26 8.21
CA THR A 57 -10.21 -10.05 7.59
C THR A 57 -10.35 -9.27 6.29
N LEU A 58 -11.32 -9.66 5.44
CA LEU A 58 -11.66 -8.95 4.22
C LEU A 58 -12.06 -7.50 4.52
N GLN A 59 -12.99 -7.29 5.47
CA GLN A 59 -13.45 -5.95 5.82
C GLN A 59 -12.30 -5.02 6.27
N GLN A 60 -11.36 -5.53 7.07
CA GLN A 60 -10.19 -4.78 7.52
C GLN A 60 -9.25 -4.45 6.35
N LEU A 61 -8.97 -5.44 5.51
CA LEU A 61 -8.09 -5.32 4.35
C LEU A 61 -8.51 -4.17 3.43
N TYR A 62 -9.79 -4.06 3.11
CA TYR A 62 -10.29 -3.04 2.19
C TYR A 62 -10.34 -1.63 2.77
N ASN A 63 -10.42 -1.53 4.10
CA ASN A 63 -10.27 -0.24 4.79
C ASN A 63 -8.81 0.25 4.78
N GLN A 64 -7.86 -0.64 4.52
CA GLN A 64 -6.42 -0.35 4.45
C GLN A 64 -5.92 -0.05 3.02
N VAL A 65 -6.79 -0.13 2.02
CA VAL A 65 -6.46 0.26 0.64
C VAL A 65 -6.50 1.77 0.51
N TYR A 66 -5.41 2.36 0.03
CA TYR A 66 -5.29 3.77 -0.31
C TYR A 66 -4.82 3.92 -1.77
N VAL A 67 -5.70 4.46 -2.62
CA VAL A 67 -5.44 4.66 -4.06
C VAL A 67 -4.93 3.37 -4.70
N ASP A 68 -3.62 3.27 -4.95
CA ASP A 68 -2.92 2.15 -5.58
C ASP A 68 -2.12 1.27 -4.60
N ASN A 69 -2.12 1.62 -3.31
CA ASN A 69 -1.35 0.93 -2.28
C ASN A 69 -2.28 0.29 -1.25
N LEU A 70 -2.12 -1.00 -1.02
CA LEU A 70 -2.66 -1.68 0.15
C LEU A 70 -1.52 -1.82 1.17
N ILE A 71 -1.70 -1.20 2.34
CA ILE A 71 -0.71 -1.24 3.41
C ILE A 71 -1.32 -1.99 4.59
N THR A 72 -0.85 -3.20 4.84
CA THR A 72 -1.37 -4.04 5.91
C THR A 72 -0.28 -4.50 6.86
N ARG A 73 -0.69 -5.06 7.99
CA ARG A 73 0.19 -5.61 9.00
C ARG A 73 -0.21 -7.03 9.32
N CYS A 74 0.79 -7.86 9.58
CA CYS A 74 0.60 -9.24 9.99
C CYS A 74 1.51 -9.55 11.19
N ASP A 75 1.11 -10.50 12.02
CA ASP A 75 1.88 -10.91 13.20
C ASP A 75 2.64 -12.23 12.98
N THR A 76 2.25 -13.02 11.98
CA THR A 76 2.78 -14.38 11.77
C THR A 76 2.89 -14.72 10.28
N PRO A 77 3.91 -15.49 9.86
CA PRO A 77 4.03 -16.02 8.49
C PRO A 77 2.76 -16.70 7.96
N ASP A 78 2.10 -17.54 8.77
CA ASP A 78 0.91 -18.29 8.33
C ASP A 78 -0.26 -17.37 7.97
N LYS A 79 -0.53 -16.38 8.82
CA LYS A 79 -1.52 -15.32 8.53
C LYS A 79 -1.15 -14.53 7.28
N PHE A 80 0.15 -14.33 7.00
CA PHE A 80 0.58 -13.65 5.79
C PHE A 80 0.27 -14.47 4.53
N SER A 81 0.62 -15.77 4.50
CA SER A 81 0.30 -16.63 3.36
C SER A 81 -1.21 -16.71 3.12
N TYR A 82 -2.00 -16.78 4.19
CA TYR A 82 -3.46 -16.70 4.10
C TYR A 82 -3.94 -15.37 3.50
N LEU A 83 -3.42 -14.24 3.99
CA LEU A 83 -3.73 -12.91 3.45
C LEU A 83 -3.33 -12.77 1.99
N HIS A 84 -2.16 -13.27 1.60
CA HIS A 84 -1.67 -13.26 0.23
C HIS A 84 -2.67 -13.94 -0.72
N GLU A 85 -3.07 -15.17 -0.41
CA GLU A 85 -4.04 -15.92 -1.21
C GLU A 85 -5.41 -15.25 -1.24
N LEU A 86 -5.86 -14.73 -0.10
CA LEU A 86 -7.14 -14.04 0.02
C LEU A 86 -7.18 -12.78 -0.86
N VAL A 87 -6.16 -11.94 -0.76
CA VAL A 87 -5.97 -10.72 -1.56
C VAL A 87 -5.92 -11.10 -3.05
N LYS A 88 -5.08 -12.08 -3.43
CA LYS A 88 -4.93 -12.54 -4.81
C LYS A 88 -6.24 -12.96 -5.44
N ARG A 89 -7.01 -13.78 -4.71
CA ARG A 89 -8.31 -14.27 -5.15
C ARG A 89 -9.33 -13.15 -5.36
N VAL A 90 -9.40 -12.21 -4.42
CA VAL A 90 -10.34 -11.08 -4.49
C VAL A 90 -10.04 -10.18 -5.67
N PHE A 91 -8.81 -9.68 -5.76
CA PHE A 91 -8.47 -8.66 -6.77
C PHE A 91 -8.57 -9.25 -8.17
N LYS A 92 -8.27 -10.55 -8.34
CA LYS A 92 -8.52 -11.29 -9.58
C LYS A 92 -10.01 -11.29 -9.95
N LYS A 93 -10.92 -11.48 -8.99
CA LYS A 93 -12.38 -11.40 -9.25
C LYS A 93 -12.86 -9.98 -9.58
N ALA A 94 -12.17 -8.97 -9.05
CA ALA A 94 -12.41 -7.57 -9.37
C ALA A 94 -11.70 -7.13 -10.66
N SER A 95 -11.12 -8.06 -11.43
CA SER A 95 -10.36 -7.80 -12.67
C SER A 95 -9.18 -6.84 -12.50
N PHE A 96 -8.63 -6.76 -11.29
CA PHE A 96 -7.40 -6.02 -11.01
C PHE A 96 -6.19 -6.93 -11.06
N ASN A 97 -5.17 -6.50 -11.81
CA ASN A 97 -3.85 -7.12 -11.78
C ASN A 97 -3.07 -6.53 -10.60
N MET A 98 -2.62 -7.37 -9.68
CA MET A 98 -1.61 -6.98 -8.70
C MET A 98 -0.25 -6.90 -9.38
N GLN A 99 0.55 -5.91 -9.00
CA GLN A 99 1.89 -5.75 -9.57
C GLN A 99 2.92 -6.47 -8.71
N THR A 100 3.05 -6.08 -7.44
CA THR A 100 4.10 -6.60 -6.58
C THR A 100 3.79 -6.47 -5.09
N TRP A 101 4.44 -7.31 -4.30
CA TRP A 101 4.44 -7.34 -2.84
C TRP A 101 5.81 -6.94 -2.30
N ALA A 102 5.84 -6.21 -1.19
CA ALA A 102 7.06 -5.83 -0.50
C ALA A 102 6.87 -5.85 1.02
N SER A 103 7.91 -6.22 1.77
CA SER A 103 7.87 -6.23 3.23
C SER A 103 9.20 -5.83 3.88
N ASN A 104 9.11 -5.24 5.07
CA ASN A 104 10.25 -4.94 5.93
C ASN A 104 10.97 -6.22 6.42
N ILE A 105 10.30 -7.38 6.38
CA ILE A 105 10.86 -8.63 6.87
C ILE A 105 11.20 -9.54 5.67
N PRO A 106 12.49 -9.85 5.42
CA PRO A 106 12.91 -10.60 4.23
C PRO A 106 12.34 -12.03 4.17
N GLN A 107 12.05 -12.67 5.31
CA GLN A 107 11.45 -14.01 5.37
C GLN A 107 10.08 -14.09 4.68
N ILE A 108 9.39 -12.96 4.49
CA ILE A 108 8.13 -12.91 3.72
C ILE A 108 8.39 -13.28 2.25
N GLY A 109 9.53 -12.88 1.69
CA GLY A 109 9.85 -13.12 0.28
C GLY A 109 9.90 -14.61 -0.08
N ASP A 110 10.24 -15.46 0.88
CA ASP A 110 10.29 -16.91 0.69
C ASP A 110 8.90 -17.57 0.71
N LEU A 111 7.86 -16.85 1.18
CA LEU A 111 6.50 -17.36 1.35
C LEU A 111 5.60 -17.11 0.13
N ILE A 112 6.08 -16.35 -0.86
CA ILE A 112 5.32 -15.98 -2.07
C ILE A 112 6.08 -16.31 -3.35
N PRO A 113 5.38 -16.46 -4.48
CA PRO A 113 6.04 -16.61 -5.78
C PRO A 113 6.98 -15.43 -6.05
N LYS A 114 8.17 -15.70 -6.62
CA LYS A 114 9.14 -14.66 -6.96
C LYS A 114 8.58 -13.63 -7.94
N ASP A 115 7.68 -14.04 -8.83
CA ASP A 115 7.00 -13.15 -9.77
C ASP A 115 6.10 -12.11 -9.07
N ASP A 116 5.62 -12.42 -7.86
CA ASP A 116 4.79 -11.52 -7.06
C ASP A 116 5.65 -10.62 -6.15
N LEU A 117 6.95 -10.90 -5.96
CA LEU A 117 7.84 -10.20 -5.01
C LEU A 117 8.57 -9.03 -5.67
N ASN A 118 8.56 -7.87 -5.01
CA ASN A 118 9.49 -6.78 -5.28
C ASN A 118 10.67 -6.86 -4.32
N GLU A 119 11.82 -7.28 -4.84
CA GLU A 119 13.06 -7.43 -4.08
C GLU A 119 13.69 -6.08 -3.69
N ALA A 120 13.25 -4.97 -4.27
CA ALA A 120 13.81 -3.66 -3.93
C ALA A 120 13.55 -3.32 -2.45
N ARG A 121 14.63 -3.09 -1.71
CA ARG A 121 14.57 -2.71 -0.28
C ARG A 121 14.12 -1.27 -0.05
N THR A 122 13.95 -0.52 -1.12
CA THR A 122 13.42 0.84 -1.12
C THR A 122 12.13 0.87 -1.93
N GLN A 123 11.02 1.23 -1.29
CA GLN A 123 9.70 1.29 -1.90
C GLN A 123 9.15 2.71 -1.92
N LYS A 124 8.29 3.02 -2.89
CA LYS A 124 7.47 4.25 -2.85
C LYS A 124 6.10 3.94 -2.29
N VAL A 125 5.69 4.70 -1.28
CA VAL A 125 4.41 4.60 -0.59
C VAL A 125 3.85 6.00 -0.43
N LEU A 126 2.69 6.30 -1.02
CA LEU A 126 2.04 7.61 -0.92
C LEU A 126 2.92 8.79 -1.38
N GLY A 127 3.84 8.57 -2.32
CA GLY A 127 4.80 9.58 -2.76
C GLY A 127 6.05 9.69 -1.88
N LEU A 128 6.09 9.02 -0.73
CA LEU A 128 7.24 8.95 0.18
C LEU A 128 8.11 7.72 -0.11
N THR A 129 9.37 7.79 0.29
CA THR A 129 10.31 6.67 0.19
C THR A 129 10.30 5.87 1.48
N TRP A 130 9.94 4.59 1.41
CA TRP A 130 10.00 3.65 2.53
C TRP A 130 11.23 2.76 2.41
N GLN A 131 12.12 2.83 3.40
CA GLN A 131 13.26 1.93 3.54
C GLN A 131 12.83 0.70 4.36
N LEU A 132 12.76 -0.46 3.70
CA LEU A 132 12.25 -1.69 4.30
C LEU A 132 13.16 -2.23 5.41
N ASP A 133 14.47 -2.16 5.23
CA ASP A 133 15.44 -2.72 6.20
C ASP A 133 15.40 -2.00 7.55
N LYS A 134 15.15 -0.69 7.54
CA LYS A 134 15.09 0.15 8.75
C LYS A 134 13.66 0.42 9.21
N ASP A 135 12.67 0.06 8.39
CA ASP A 135 11.28 0.42 8.58
C ASP A 135 11.05 1.94 8.74
N GLU A 136 11.76 2.73 7.93
CA GLU A 136 11.77 4.20 7.99
C GLU A 136 11.12 4.82 6.75
N LEU A 137 10.15 5.71 6.95
CA LEU A 137 9.63 6.59 5.91
C LEU A 137 10.52 7.84 5.83
N GLN A 138 11.09 8.09 4.66
CA GLN A 138 12.00 9.20 4.40
C GLN A 138 11.26 10.35 3.72
N LEU A 139 11.33 11.51 4.36
CA LEU A 139 10.93 12.80 3.82
C LEU A 139 12.19 13.52 3.32
N TYR A 140 12.21 13.87 2.05
CA TYR A 140 13.30 14.64 1.46
C TYR A 140 12.90 16.10 1.39
N PHE A 141 13.39 16.89 2.34
CA PHE A 141 13.32 18.35 2.25
C PHE A 141 14.46 18.83 1.36
N ILE A 142 14.13 19.33 0.17
CA ILE A 142 15.14 19.98 -0.69
C ILE A 142 15.55 21.28 0.00
N LYS A 143 16.70 21.26 0.69
CA LYS A 143 17.34 22.48 1.17
C LYS A 143 17.99 23.19 -0.02
N ASN A 144 17.58 24.44 -0.25
CA ASN A 144 17.98 25.37 -1.31
C ASN A 144 17.35 25.16 -2.70
N PRO A 145 16.50 26.10 -3.17
CA PRO A 145 16.23 26.22 -4.59
C PRO A 145 17.47 26.78 -5.31
N ARG A 146 17.69 26.35 -6.54
CA ARG A 146 18.62 27.04 -7.47
C ARG A 146 18.18 28.51 -7.55
N ASN A 147 19.04 29.43 -7.10
CA ASN A 147 18.75 30.87 -7.04
C ASN A 147 18.46 31.55 -8.40
N ASN A 148 18.50 30.82 -9.53
CA ASN A 148 18.46 31.38 -10.88
C ASN A 148 17.24 30.98 -11.74
N GLU A 149 16.20 30.36 -11.18
CA GLU A 149 14.97 30.07 -11.93
C GLU A 149 13.96 31.23 -11.86
N LYS A 150 13.46 31.70 -13.01
CA LYS A 150 12.37 32.70 -13.05
C LYS A 150 11.15 32.16 -12.31
N ALA A 151 10.67 32.92 -11.33
CA ALA A 151 9.46 32.59 -10.59
C ALA A 151 8.23 32.67 -11.51
N THR A 152 7.60 31.53 -11.75
CA THR A 152 6.33 31.36 -12.47
C THR A 152 5.32 30.69 -11.56
N LYS A 153 4.02 30.84 -11.84
CA LYS A 153 2.96 30.16 -11.07
C LYS A 153 3.22 28.64 -10.95
N GLN A 154 3.70 28.02 -12.02
CA GLN A 154 4.05 26.59 -12.04
C GLN A 154 5.25 26.25 -11.15
N THR A 155 6.32 27.05 -11.17
CA THR A 155 7.50 26.78 -10.31
C THR A 155 7.16 27.00 -8.84
N ILE A 156 6.33 27.99 -8.50
CA ILE A 156 5.86 28.20 -7.12
C ILE A 156 4.97 27.05 -6.65
N LEU A 157 3.98 26.62 -7.46
CA LEU A 157 3.12 25.50 -7.10
C LEU A 157 3.89 24.18 -7.04
N SER A 158 4.85 23.96 -7.93
CA SER A 158 5.73 22.79 -7.87
C SER A 158 6.55 22.77 -6.59
N ARG A 159 7.06 23.93 -6.13
CA ARG A 159 7.77 24.06 -4.83
C ARG A 159 6.86 23.75 -3.64
N LEU A 160 5.63 24.25 -3.64
CA LEU A 160 4.67 23.93 -2.57
C LEU A 160 4.30 22.44 -2.56
N ALA A 161 4.11 21.85 -3.74
CA ALA A 161 3.80 20.43 -3.87
C ALA A 161 4.98 19.51 -3.51
N GLN A 162 6.23 19.97 -3.63
CA GLN A 162 7.42 19.20 -3.24
C GLN A 162 7.48 18.93 -1.73
N ASN A 163 6.96 19.84 -0.91
CA ASN A 163 6.85 19.69 0.53
C ASN A 163 5.43 19.31 0.96
N TYR A 164 4.63 18.73 0.04
CA TYR A 164 3.30 18.27 0.38
C TYR A 164 3.41 17.07 1.31
N ASP A 165 2.83 17.19 2.49
CA ASP A 165 2.74 16.12 3.45
C ASP A 165 1.42 15.35 3.25
N PRO A 166 1.47 14.12 2.68
CA PRO A 166 0.29 13.33 2.41
C PRO A 166 -0.34 12.73 3.70
N LEU A 167 0.37 12.74 4.83
CA LEU A 167 -0.05 12.11 6.08
C LEU A 167 -0.42 13.11 7.17
N GLY A 168 -0.12 14.41 7.00
CA GLY A 168 -0.37 15.45 8.01
C GLY A 168 0.52 15.33 9.25
N LEU A 169 1.67 14.66 9.15
CA LEU A 169 2.68 14.53 10.20
C LEU A 169 3.47 15.84 10.44
N ASP A 170 3.63 16.66 9.40
CA ASP A 170 4.41 17.88 9.37
C ASP A 170 3.55 19.14 9.60
N SER A 171 2.22 18.99 9.65
CA SER A 171 1.32 20.09 10.04
C SER A 171 1.41 20.35 11.54
N ALA A 172 2.17 21.37 11.92
CA ALA A 172 2.24 21.89 13.28
C ALA A 172 0.84 22.21 13.83
N SER A 173 0.54 21.67 15.01
CA SER A 173 -0.51 22.16 15.91
C SER A 173 -0.03 23.39 16.67
#